data_AF-R7HUQ3-F1
#
_entry.id   AF-R7HUQ3-F1
#
_cell.length_a   1.000
_cell.length_b   1.000
_cell.length_c   1.000
_cell.angle_alpha   90.00
_cell.angle_beta   90.00
_cell.angle_gamma   90.00
#
_symmetry.space_group_name_H-M   'P 1'
#
loop_
_entity.id
_entity.type
_entity.pdbx_description
1 polymer ?
#
loop_
_entity_poly.entity_id
_entity_poly.type
_entity_poly.pdbx_seq_one_letter_code
_entity_poly.pdbx_strand_id
1 'polypeptide(L)' 'MNPISAMKMRQAFAAFSKNHPKCVMFMKSVFSKEIEEGTIIEMSVQRPGEEKVVTNIKVQKSDIELFESLKGMKM' A
#
# COMPACT_ATOMS: atom_id res chain seq x y z
N MET A 1 10.36 5.20 -17.15
CA MET A 1 9.17 4.45 -17.67
C MET A 1 8.89 4.82 -19.13
N ASN A 2 8.58 3.85 -20.01
CA ASN A 2 8.13 4.11 -21.39
C ASN A 2 6.60 4.41 -21.42
N PRO A 3 6.10 5.32 -22.29
CA PRO A 3 4.68 5.62 -22.47
C PRO A 3 3.72 4.41 -22.56
N ILE A 4 4.12 3.33 -23.25
CA ILE A 4 3.28 2.13 -23.39
C ILE A 4 3.09 1.42 -22.04
N SER A 5 4.16 1.31 -21.26
CA SER A 5 4.11 0.71 -19.92
C SER A 5 3.27 1.55 -18.95
N ALA A 6 3.35 2.88 -19.05
CA ALA A 6 2.52 3.78 -18.27
C ALA A 6 1.02 3.63 -18.60
N MET A 7 0.66 3.50 -19.87
CA MET A 7 -0.72 3.28 -20.29
C MET A 7 -1.29 1.96 -19.79
N LYS A 8 -0.51 0.86 -19.88
CA LYS A 8 -0.89 -0.45 -19.33
C LYS A 8 -1.10 -0.39 -17.82
N MET A 9 -0.19 0.26 -17.10
CA MET A 9 -0.32 0.45 -15.66
C MET A 9 -1.59 1.24 -15.28
N ARG A 10 -1.92 2.29 -16.04
CA ARG A 10 -3.16 3.06 -15.83
C ARG A 10 -4.41 2.20 -16.01
N GLN A 11 -4.45 1.36 -17.04
CA GLN A 11 -5.58 0.45 -17.25
C GLN A 11 -5.69 -0.59 -16.13
N ALA A 12 -4.57 -1.20 -15.72
CA ALA A 12 -4.54 -2.15 -14.61
C ALA A 12 -5.04 -1.50 -13.30
N PHE A 13 -4.59 -0.27 -13.01
CA PHE A 13 -5.02 0.47 -11.84
C PHE A 13 -6.52 0.83 -11.88
N ALA A 14 -7.05 1.17 -13.07
CA ALA A 14 -8.48 1.42 -13.24
C ALA A 14 -9.33 0.16 -12.98
N ALA A 15 -8.92 -0.99 -13.53
CA ALA A 15 -9.58 -2.27 -13.28
C ALA A 15 -9.51 -2.66 -11.80
N PHE A 16 -8.35 -2.52 -11.16
CA PHE A 16 -8.17 -2.75 -9.73
C PHE A 16 -9.08 -1.85 -8.89
N SER A 17 -9.14 -0.56 -9.21
CA SER A 17 -9.99 0.41 -8.51
C SER A 17 -11.48 0.07 -8.63
N LYS A 18 -11.90 -0.42 -9.81
CA LYS A 18 -13.28 -0.89 -10.04
C LYS A 18 -13.59 -2.16 -9.23
N ASN A 19 -12.66 -3.11 -9.17
CA ASN A 19 -12.86 -4.38 -8.47
C ASN A 19 -12.77 -4.24 -6.94
N HIS A 20 -12.00 -3.27 -6.43
CA HIS A 20 -11.71 -3.10 -5.01
C HIS A 20 -11.93 -1.65 -4.51
N PRO A 21 -13.13 -1.06 -4.69
CA PRO A 21 -13.36 0.35 -4.37
C PRO A 21 -13.11 0.68 -2.90
N LYS A 22 -13.47 -0.24 -1.98
CA LYS A 22 -13.21 -0.08 -0.53
C LYS A 22 -11.72 -0.04 -0.20
N CYS A 23 -10.92 -0.90 -0.84
CA CYS A 23 -9.47 -0.94 -0.63
C CYS A 23 -8.82 0.38 -1.09
N VAL A 24 -9.20 0.88 -2.27
CA VAL A 24 -8.69 2.16 -2.78
C VAL A 24 -9.11 3.33 -1.89
N MET A 25 -10.36 3.38 -1.43
CA MET A 25 -10.81 4.43 -0.50
C MET A 25 -10.06 4.37 0.83
N PHE A 26 -9.84 3.17 1.38
CA PHE A 26 -9.06 2.97 2.59
C PHE A 26 -7.63 3.46 2.43
N MET A 27 -6.92 3.04 1.38
CA MET A 27 -5.55 3.51 1.11
C MET A 27 -5.51 5.04 0.95
N LYS A 28 -6.43 5.63 0.19
CA LYS A 28 -6.49 7.10 0.04
C LYS A 28 -6.70 7.81 1.38
N SER A 29 -7.56 7.28 2.25
CA SER A 29 -7.81 7.85 3.56
C SER A 29 -6.60 7.73 4.47
N VAL A 30 -5.99 6.55 4.54
CA VAL A 30 -4.83 6.27 5.41
C VAL A 30 -3.62 7.09 4.98
N PHE A 31 -3.30 7.08 3.69
CA PHE A 31 -2.15 7.81 3.14
C PHE A 31 -2.45 9.28 2.77
N SER A 32 -3.62 9.80 3.17
CA SER A 32 -3.88 11.25 3.09
C SER A 32 -3.05 12.06 4.10
N LYS A 33 -2.53 11.37 5.12
CA LYS A 33 -1.59 11.88 6.11
C LYS A 33 -0.32 11.04 6.06
N GLU A 34 0.77 11.61 6.57
CA GLU A 34 1.99 10.85 6.78
C GLU A 34 1.77 9.78 7.84
N ILE A 35 2.51 8.68 7.72
CA ILE A 35 2.50 7.62 8.74
C ILE A 35 3.43 8.05 9.87
N GLU A 36 2.88 8.19 11.07
CA GLU A 36 3.62 8.61 12.26
C GLU A 36 4.20 7.41 13.02
N GLU A 37 5.28 7.63 13.76
CA GLU A 37 5.84 6.62 14.66
C GLU A 37 4.77 6.17 15.68
N GLY A 38 4.71 4.86 15.95
CA GLY A 38 3.69 4.27 16.81
C GLY A 38 2.38 3.92 16.08
N THR A 39 2.21 4.31 14.82
CA THR A 39 1.08 3.84 13.99
C THR A 39 1.06 2.31 13.96
N ILE A 40 -0.09 1.71 14.26
CA ILE A 40 -0.27 0.26 14.18
C ILE A 40 -0.95 -0.08 12.84
N ILE A 41 -0.30 -0.91 12.05
CA ILE A 41 -0.86 -1.44 10.80
C ILE A 41 -1.10 -2.94 11.00
N GLU A 42 -2.37 -3.34 11.00
CA GLU A 42 -2.76 -4.74 10.95
C GLU A 42 -3.06 -5.16 9.51
N MET A 43 -2.57 -6.32 9.12
CA MET A 43 -2.87 -6.92 7.84
C MET A 43 -3.30 -8.36 8.03
N SER A 44 -4.24 -8.79 7.21
CA SER A 44 -4.72 -10.16 7.21
C SER A 44 -4.80 -10.72 5.81
N VAL A 45 -4.40 -11.97 5.66
CA VAL A 45 -4.50 -12.71 4.41
C VAL A 45 -5.34 -13.95 4.67
N GLN A 46 -6.33 -14.17 3.81
CA GLN A 46 -7.14 -15.38 3.81
C GLN A 46 -7.14 -15.94 2.40
N ARG A 47 -6.49 -17.09 2.21
CA ARG A 47 -6.53 -17.82 0.95
C ARG A 47 -7.81 -18.66 0.90
N PRO A 48 -8.35 -18.97 -0.28
CA PRO A 48 -9.49 -19.86 -0.40
C PRO A 48 -9.20 -21.21 0.27
N GLY A 49 -10.02 -21.59 1.25
CA GLY A 49 -9.89 -22.87 1.97
C GLY A 49 -8.85 -22.90 3.10
N GLU A 50 -8.10 -21.82 3.33
CA GLU A 50 -7.16 -21.71 4.44
C GLU A 50 -7.70 -20.82 5.56
N GLU A 51 -7.17 -21.01 6.76
CA GLU A 51 -7.44 -20.11 7.87
C GLU A 51 -6.86 -18.72 7.61
N LYS A 52 -7.53 -17.72 8.17
CA LYS A 52 -7.09 -16.33 8.09
C LYS A 52 -5.84 -16.14 8.95
N VAL A 53 -4.75 -15.72 8.32
CA VAL A 53 -3.53 -15.31 9.05
C VAL A 53 -3.56 -13.81 9.25
N VAL A 54 -3.28 -13.37 10.47
CA VAL A 54 -3.26 -11.96 10.87
C VAL A 54 -1.88 -11.62 11.43
N THR A 55 -1.36 -10.45 11.08
CA THR A 55 -0.17 -9.89 11.69
C THR A 55 -0.33 -8.38 11.85
N ASN A 56 0.45 -7.78 12.72
CA ASN A 56 0.53 -6.33 12.85
C ASN A 56 1.98 -5.87 12.94
N ILE A 57 2.18 -4.60 12.59
CA ILE A 57 3.41 -3.87 12.86
C ILE A 57 3.06 -2.61 13.64
N LYS A 58 3.95 -2.23 14.55
CA LYS A 58 3.98 -0.89 15.11
C LYS A 58 5.12 -0.14 14.45
N VAL A 59 4.80 0.86 13.65
CA VAL A 59 5.77 1.64 12.88
C VAL A 59 6.79 2.25 13.82
N GLN A 60 8.06 1.98 13.57
CA GLN A 60 9.19 2.57 14.27
C GLN A 60 9.75 3.74 13.48
N LYS A 61 10.47 4.64 14.14
CA LYS A 61 11.17 5.74 13.47
C LYS A 61 12.10 5.26 12.34
N SER A 62 12.83 4.16 12.56
CA SER A 62 13.71 3.58 11.55
C SER A 62 13.00 3.17 10.26
N ASP A 63 11.72 2.78 10.35
CA ASP A 63 10.91 2.40 9.19
C ASP A 63 10.54 3.64 8.36
N ILE A 64 10.22 4.75 9.03
CA ILE A 64 9.91 6.03 8.38
C ILE A 64 11.15 6.55 7.64
N GLU A 65 12.30 6.57 8.31
CA GLU A 65 13.59 6.98 7.74
C GLU A 65 13.96 6.12 6.51
N LEU A 66 13.69 4.81 6.56
CA LEU A 66 13.88 3.92 5.42
C LEU A 66 12.96 4.31 4.24
N PHE A 67 11.67 4.54 4.46
CA PHE A 67 10.75 4.93 3.39
C PHE A 67 11.09 6.28 2.77
N GLU A 68 11.53 7.25 3.57
CA GLU A 68 12.02 8.53 3.07
C GLU A 68 13.26 8.36 2.19
N SER A 69 14.21 7.52 2.60
CA SER A 69 15.40 7.22 1.80
C SER A 69 15.06 6.60 0.43
N LEU A 70 14.02 5.76 0.39
CA LEU A 70 13.53 5.12 -0.84
C LEU A 70 12.77 6.09 -1.76
N LYS A 71 12.06 7.09 -1.22
CA LYS A 71 11.46 8.18 -2.02
C LYS A 71 12.52 9.04 -2.70
N GLY A 72 13.69 9.20 -2.08
CA GLY A 72 14.83 9.95 -2.61
C GLY A 72 15.57 9.22 -3.74
N MET A 73 15.50 7.89 -3.80
CA MET A 73 15.96 7.10 -4.95
C MET A 73 14.97 7.24 -6.10
N LYS A 74 15.18 8.25 -6.96
CA LYS A 74 14.51 8.31 -8.26
C LYS A 74 14.83 7.05 -9.07
N MET A 75 13.84 6.18 -9.23
CA MET A 75 13.78 5.15 -10.28
C MET A 75 13.27 5.75 -11.60
#